data_AF-A0A972QP89-F1
#
_entry.id   AF-A0A972QP89-F1
#
_cell.length_a   1.000
_cell.length_b   1.000
_cell.length_c   1.000
_cell.angle_alpha   90.00
_cell.angle_beta   90.00
_cell.angle_gamma   90.00
#
_symmetry.space_group_name_H-M   'P 1'
#
loop_
_entity.id
_entity.type
_entity.pdbx_description
1 polymer ?
#
loop_
_entity_poly.entity_id
_entity_poly.type
_entity_poly.pdbx_seq_one_letter_code
_entity_poly.pdbx_strand_id
1 'polypeptide(L)' 'MKMLHILKNEPDDNTKILMGILSEGRETTDFPLYEGDPDYGRLIDLIFEHDHDKVITWW' A
#
# COMPACT_ATOMS: atom_id res chain seq x y z
N MET A 1 -9.48 -10.56 -3.94
CA MET A 1 -8.14 -10.29 -4.47
C MET A 1 -7.74 -8.89 -4.03
N LYS A 2 -7.00 -8.78 -2.92
CA LYS A 2 -6.64 -7.49 -2.31
C LYS A 2 -5.23 -7.05 -2.73
N MET A 3 -4.97 -5.75 -2.67
CA MET A 3 -3.65 -5.16 -2.92
C MET A 3 -3.25 -4.25 -1.77
N LEU A 4 -1.99 -4.36 -1.33
CA LEU A 4 -1.40 -3.48 -0.32
C LEU A 4 -0.43 -2.50 -0.99
N HIS A 5 -0.64 -1.20 -0.76
CA HIS A 5 0.32 -0.15 -1.11
C HIS A 5 1.03 0.36 0.15
N ILE A 6 2.35 0.24 0.18
CA ILE A 6 3.19 0.77 1.25
C ILE A 6 3.78 2.08 0.75
N LEU A 7 3.43 3.20 1.39
CA LEU A 7 3.83 4.54 0.97
C LEU A 7 5.02 5.00 1.80
N LYS A 8 6.24 4.95 1.25
CA LYS A 8 7.44 5.37 1.97
C LYS A 8 7.57 6.89 2.11
N ASN A 9 6.99 7.62 1.16
CA ASN A 9 6.85 9.07 1.15
C ASN A 9 5.38 9.44 0.87
N GLU A 10 5.00 10.69 1.14
CA GLU A 10 3.69 11.18 0.75
C GLU A 10 3.57 11.13 -0.78
N PRO A 11 2.55 10.42 -1.34
CA PRO A 11 2.47 10.20 -2.76
C PRO A 11 2.14 11.50 -3.51
N ASP A 12 2.94 11.80 -4.53
CA ASP A 12 2.65 12.87 -5.48
C ASP A 12 1.55 12.48 -6.47
N ASP A 13 1.14 13.43 -7.32
CA ASP A 13 0.04 13.20 -8.26
C ASP A 13 0.35 12.06 -9.24
N ASN A 14 1.61 11.92 -9.66
CA ASN A 14 2.02 10.83 -10.55
C ASN A 14 1.89 9.46 -9.86
N THR A 15 2.32 9.38 -8.60
CA THR A 15 2.22 8.15 -7.79
C THR A 15 0.76 7.77 -7.57
N LYS A 16 -0.11 8.74 -7.26
CA LYS A 16 -1.56 8.51 -7.12
C LYS A 16 -2.19 7.99 -8.41
N ILE A 17 -1.80 8.54 -9.56
CA ILE A 17 -2.27 8.05 -10.87
C ILE A 17 -1.84 6.60 -11.11
N LEU A 18 -0.57 6.27 -10.87
CA LEU A 18 -0.04 4.91 -11.05
C LEU A 18 -0.70 3.91 -10.08
N MET A 19 -0.88 4.30 -8.82
CA MET A 19 -1.64 3.53 -7.83
C MET A 19 -3.05 3.24 -8.34
N GLY A 20 -3.77 4.26 -8.82
CA GLY A 20 -5.12 4.11 -9.36
C GLY A 20 -5.20 3.11 -10.53
N ILE A 21 -4.30 3.22 -11.51
CA ILE A 21 -4.25 2.31 -12.66
C ILE A 21 -3.98 0.87 -12.22
N LEU A 22 -3.07 0.65 -11.26
CA LEU A 22 -2.73 -0.69 -10.76
C LEU A 22 -3.81 -1.32 -9.89
N SER A 23 -4.62 -0.46 -9.27
CA SER A 23 -5.70 -0.81 -8.34
C SER A 23 -7.03 -1.08 -9.03
N GLU A 24 -7.14 -0.82 -10.34
CA GLU A 24 -8.41 -0.92 -11.06
C GLU A 24 -9.04 -2.32 -10.92
N GLY A 25 -10.27 -2.35 -10.39
CA GLY A 25 -11.02 -3.59 -10.14
C GLY A 25 -10.53 -4.41 -8.95
N ARG A 26 -9.69 -3.85 -8.06
CA ARG A 26 -9.17 -4.52 -6.86
C ARG A 26 -9.54 -3.75 -5.60
N GLU A 27 -9.66 -4.48 -4.50
CA GLU A 27 -9.76 -3.89 -3.17
C GLU A 27 -8.34 -3.52 -2.70
N THR A 28 -8.14 -2.27 -2.28
CA THR A 28 -6.81 -1.78 -1.91
C THR A 28 -6.74 -1.29 -0.47
N THR A 29 -5.59 -1.55 0.15
CA THR A 29 -5.21 -1.03 1.46
C THR A 29 -3.96 -0.20 1.29
N ASP A 30 -3.99 1.04 1.78
CA ASP A 30 -2.83 1.92 1.79
C ASP A 30 -2.24 1.98 3.20
N PHE A 31 -0.93 1.81 3.30
CA PHE A 31 -0.18 1.90 4.55
C PHE A 31 0.81 3.07 4.45
N PRO A 32 0.54 4.22 5.10
CA PRO A 32 1.43 5.37 5.10
C PRO A 32 2.62 5.12 6.02
N LEU A 33 3.73 4.63 5.46
CA LEU A 33 4.97 4.40 6.20
C LEU A 33 5.72 5.72 6.50
N TYR A 34 5.43 6.79 5.77
CA TYR A 34 6.04 8.11 5.96
C TYR A 34 5.55 8.85 7.21
N GLU A 35 4.48 8.39 7.86
CA GLU A 35 3.90 9.08 9.01
C GLU A 35 4.58 8.67 10.32
N GLY A 36 5.26 9.64 10.97
CA GLY A 36 5.63 9.63 12.38
C GLY A 36 6.17 8.30 12.92
N ASP A 37 5.31 7.56 13.62
CA ASP A 37 5.59 6.27 14.24
C ASP A 37 4.70 5.18 13.62
N PRO A 38 5.09 4.62 12.46
CA PRO A 38 4.27 3.65 11.76
C PRO A 38 4.24 2.31 12.50
N ASP A 39 3.06 1.70 12.58
CA ASP A 39 2.88 0.40 13.22
C ASP A 39 3.43 -0.75 12.34
N TYR A 40 4.70 -1.05 12.53
CA TYR A 40 5.38 -2.14 11.83
C TYR A 40 4.79 -3.53 12.12
N GLY A 41 4.19 -3.73 13.30
CA GLY A 41 3.51 -4.98 13.63
C GLY A 41 2.32 -5.19 12.70
N ARG A 42 1.46 -4.18 12.62
CA ARG A 42 0.34 -4.15 11.68
C ARG A 42 0.79 -4.26 10.22
N LEU A 43 1.90 -3.62 9.84
CA LEU A 43 2.42 -3.74 8.48
C LEU A 43 2.80 -5.18 8.13
N ILE A 44 3.49 -5.88 9.05
CA ILE A 44 3.82 -7.29 8.88
C ILE A 44 2.55 -8.13 8.74
N ASP A 45 1.55 -7.90 9.59
CA ASP A 45 0.28 -8.61 9.53
C ASP A 45 -0.42 -8.40 8.17
N LEU A 46 -0.47 -7.16 7.67
CA LEU A 46 -1.04 -6.83 6.36
C LEU A 46 -0.28 -7.51 5.21
N ILE A 47 1.06 -7.56 5.27
CA ILE A 47 1.89 -8.21 4.25
C ILE A 47 1.59 -9.71 4.17
N PHE A 48 1.37 -10.36 5.32
CA PHE A 48 1.13 -11.81 5.40
C PHE A 48 -0.36 -12.19 5.38
N GLU A 49 -1.28 -11.23 5.37
CA GLU A 49 -2.71 -11.49 5.22
C GLU A 49 -2.95 -12.22 3.88
N HIS A 50 -3.48 -13.44 3.99
CA HIS A 50 -3.59 -14.40 2.89
C HIS A 50 -4.45 -13.92 1.69
N ASP A 51 -5.22 -12.85 1.86
CA ASP A 51 -6.11 -12.30 0.84
C ASP A 51 -5.41 -11.28 -0.09
N HIS A 52 -4.18 -10.86 0.22
CA HIS A 52 -3.39 -9.96 -0.63
C HIS A 52 -2.69 -10.72 -1.76
N ASP A 53 -3.03 -10.41 -3.00
CA ASP A 53 -2.34 -10.99 -4.17
C ASP A 53 -1.07 -10.23 -4.53
N LYS A 54 -0.99 -8.96 -4.15
CA LYS A 54 0.16 -8.08 -4.43
C LYS A 54 0.41 -7.10 -3.30
N VAL A 55 1.69 -6.94 -2.97
CA VAL A 55 2.22 -5.89 -2.10
C VAL A 55 3.16 -5.02 -2.93
N ILE A 56 2.96 -3.71 -2.94
CA ILE A 56 3.76 -2.75 -3.72
C ILE A 56 4.25 -1.64 -2.79
N THR A 57 5.53 -1.31 -2.87
CA THR A 57 6.12 -0.19 -2.12
C THR A 57 6.43 0.98 -3.05
N TRP A 58 5.97 2.16 -2.67
CA TRP A 58 6.16 3.42 -3.38
C TRP A 58 7.19 4.31 -2.68
N TRP A 59 7.97 5.03 -3.48
CA TRP A 59 9.11 5.85 -3.05
C TRP A 59 8.93 7.28 -3.52
#